data_AF-A0A358GN89-F1
#
_entry.id   AF-A0A358GN89-F1
#
_cell.length_a   1.000
_cell.length_b   1.000
_cell.length_c   1.000
_cell.angle_alpha   90.00
_cell.angle_beta   90.00
_cell.angle_gamma   90.00
#
_symmetry.space_group_name_H-M   'P 1'
#
loop_
_entity.id
_entity.type
_entity.pdbx_description
1 polymer ?
#
loop_
_entity_poly.entity_id
_entity_poly.type
_entity_poly.pdbx_seq_one_letter_code
_entity_poly.pdbx_strand_id
1 'polypeptide(L)'
;MFISKDQQTKIKQLNQILGMKHRNTPFDFNKKEDWIEAVEMITAEYVDFCEYWGRLSDLNSNLDESLECFYPASWMEISQEGRVKDTKINNVIKSVNKAEDALRVLMDRAAEKCRKIWILVFESQQNAVIKEFLGEEITCSIEDLEEILEEEIFEMATEIKYTGNVENSTREFAKNLKQKIVLKRLEQ
;
A
#
# COMPACT_ATOMS: atom_id res chain seq x y z
N MET A 1 -7.96 0.81 12.22
CA MET A 1 -9.00 0.14 13.02
C MET A 1 -9.84 1.09 13.87
N PHE A 2 -9.24 2.08 14.57
CA PHE A 2 -9.93 2.93 15.53
C PHE A 2 -9.91 4.40 15.13
N ILE A 3 -11.05 4.93 14.66
CA ILE A 3 -11.22 6.38 14.44
C ILE A 3 -11.36 7.04 15.82
N SER A 4 -10.42 7.91 16.18
CA SER A 4 -10.46 8.64 17.46
C SER A 4 -11.65 9.60 17.52
N LYS A 5 -12.12 9.96 18.72
CA LYS A 5 -13.25 10.92 18.86
C LYS A 5 -13.03 12.24 18.12
N ASP A 6 -11.78 12.72 18.10
CA ASP A 6 -11.40 13.92 17.33
C ASP A 6 -11.52 13.69 15.82
N GLN A 7 -11.01 12.56 15.31
CA GLN A 7 -11.15 12.19 13.90
C GLN A 7 -12.61 12.00 13.48
N GLN A 8 -13.44 11.38 14.32
CA GLN A 8 -14.88 11.23 14.06
C GLN A 8 -15.55 12.59 13.86
N THR A 9 -15.19 13.57 14.71
CA THR A 9 -15.72 14.94 14.63
C THR A 9 -15.29 15.61 13.33
N LYS A 10 -14.00 15.50 12.95
CA LYS A 10 -13.47 16.07 11.70
C LYS A 10 -14.11 15.44 10.46
N ILE A 11 -14.27 14.13 10.43
CA ILE A 11 -14.89 13.43 9.29
C ILE A 11 -16.38 13.79 9.20
N LYS A 12 -17.08 13.91 10.34
CA LYS A 12 -18.47 14.35 10.37
C LYS A 12 -18.63 15.75 9.79
N GLN A 13 -17.73 16.68 10.13
CA GLN A 13 -17.72 18.03 9.55
C GLN A 13 -17.44 17.99 8.05
N LEU A 14 -16.44 17.21 7.62
CA LEU A 14 -16.09 17.03 6.22
C LEU A 14 -17.28 16.52 5.39
N ASN A 15 -17.95 15.47 5.87
CA ASN A 15 -19.14 14.91 5.26
C ASN A 15 -20.28 15.93 5.15
N GLN A 16 -20.49 16.76 6.18
CA GLN A 16 -21.51 17.80 6.18
C GLN A 16 -21.22 18.91 5.17
N ILE A 17 -19.97 19.38 5.09
CA ILE A 17 -19.57 20.49 4.23
C ILE A 17 -19.55 20.09 2.75
N LEU A 18 -19.03 18.90 2.45
CA LEU A 18 -18.78 18.46 1.07
C LEU A 18 -19.84 17.47 0.55
N GLY A 19 -20.86 17.16 1.35
CA GLY A 19 -21.90 16.17 0.98
C GLY A 19 -21.36 14.74 0.84
N MET A 20 -20.20 14.46 1.44
CA MET A 20 -19.54 13.15 1.37
C MET A 20 -20.10 12.18 2.42
N LYS A 21 -19.78 10.90 2.25
CA LYS A 21 -20.27 9.81 3.12
C LYS A 21 -19.12 8.95 3.66
N HIS A 22 -18.00 9.57 4.00
CA HIS A 22 -16.89 8.82 4.61
C HIS A 22 -17.30 8.23 5.95
N ARG A 23 -16.78 7.04 6.26
CA ARG A 23 -16.97 6.41 7.58
C ARG A 23 -16.47 7.33 8.68
N ASN A 24 -17.34 7.63 9.64
CA ASN A 24 -17.02 8.47 10.80
C ASN A 24 -17.20 7.72 12.13
N THR A 25 -17.36 6.40 12.10
CA THR A 25 -17.45 5.51 13.25
C THR A 25 -16.36 4.42 13.15
N PRO A 26 -15.87 3.88 14.28
CA PRO A 26 -14.98 2.71 14.25
C PRO A 26 -15.65 1.50 13.59
N PHE A 27 -14.84 0.56 13.10
CA PHE A 27 -15.33 -0.73 12.62
C PHE A 27 -15.86 -1.57 13.80
N ASP A 28 -17.01 -2.20 13.59
CA ASP A 28 -17.65 -3.17 14.47
C ASP A 28 -17.39 -4.58 13.95
N PHE A 29 -16.33 -5.23 14.44
CA PHE A 29 -15.93 -6.57 14.04
C PHE A 29 -16.87 -7.70 14.51
N ASN A 30 -18.03 -7.37 15.07
CA ASN A 30 -19.14 -8.32 15.20
C ASN A 30 -20.01 -8.40 13.94
N LYS A 31 -19.79 -7.51 12.96
CA LYS A 31 -20.53 -7.47 11.69
C LYS A 31 -19.62 -7.84 10.52
N LYS A 32 -20.09 -8.75 9.67
CA LYS A 32 -19.34 -9.22 8.49
C LYS A 32 -19.02 -8.05 7.54
N GLU A 33 -19.96 -7.14 7.36
CA GLU A 33 -19.84 -6.01 6.43
C GLU A 33 -18.70 -5.07 6.83
N ASP A 34 -18.52 -4.86 8.14
CA ASP A 34 -17.43 -4.03 8.66
C ASP A 34 -16.07 -4.72 8.53
N TRP A 35 -16.01 -6.06 8.54
CA TRP A 35 -14.79 -6.79 8.19
C TRP A 35 -14.43 -6.61 6.71
N ILE A 36 -15.41 -6.80 5.81
CA ILE A 36 -15.20 -6.65 4.38
C ILE A 36 -14.68 -5.25 4.07
N GLU A 37 -15.36 -4.22 4.59
CA GLU A 37 -14.96 -2.83 4.34
C GLU A 37 -13.58 -2.52 4.95
N ALA A 38 -13.26 -3.07 6.14
CA ALA A 38 -11.94 -2.87 6.73
C ALA A 38 -10.83 -3.48 5.87
N VAL A 39 -11.02 -4.71 5.38
CA VAL A 39 -10.07 -5.36 4.46
C VAL A 39 -9.94 -4.54 3.18
N GLU A 40 -11.05 -4.15 2.56
CA GLU A 40 -11.05 -3.38 1.31
C GLU A 40 -10.31 -2.05 1.44
N MET A 41 -10.67 -1.25 2.45
CA MET A 41 -10.08 0.08 2.62
C MET A 41 -8.59 0.01 2.98
N ILE A 42 -8.19 -0.94 3.83
CA ILE A 42 -6.79 -1.05 4.28
C ILE A 42 -5.91 -1.64 3.17
N THR A 43 -6.38 -2.66 2.46
CA THR A 43 -5.63 -3.25 1.34
C THR A 43 -5.53 -2.27 0.17
N ALA A 44 -6.61 -1.57 -0.17
CA ALA A 44 -6.55 -0.53 -1.20
C ALA A 44 -5.62 0.63 -0.83
N GLU A 45 -5.59 1.08 0.45
CA GLU A 45 -4.63 2.09 0.93
C GLU A 45 -3.19 1.65 0.63
N TYR A 46 -2.86 0.39 0.86
CA TYR A 46 -1.53 -0.14 0.58
C TYR A 46 -1.22 -0.17 -0.92
N VAL A 47 -2.12 -0.71 -1.74
CA VAL A 47 -1.94 -0.76 -3.20
C VAL A 47 -1.77 0.64 -3.80
N ASP A 48 -2.57 1.61 -3.33
CA ASP A 48 -2.44 3.02 -3.70
C ASP A 48 -1.04 3.56 -3.40
N PHE A 49 -0.53 3.38 -2.17
CA PHE A 49 0.78 3.91 -1.81
C PHE A 49 1.93 3.17 -2.51
N CYS A 50 1.78 1.88 -2.81
CA CYS A 50 2.73 1.15 -3.66
C CYS A 50 2.80 1.78 -5.06
N GLU A 51 1.66 2.02 -5.71
CA GLU A 51 1.62 2.66 -7.02
C GLU A 51 2.21 4.07 -6.98
N TYR A 52 1.82 4.89 -5.99
CA TYR A 52 2.28 6.27 -5.91
C TYR A 52 3.78 6.36 -5.67
N TRP A 53 4.31 5.51 -4.79
CA TRP A 53 5.76 5.43 -4.57
C TRP A 53 6.47 4.92 -5.82
N GLY A 54 5.96 3.86 -6.47
CA GLY A 54 6.54 3.31 -7.71
C GLY A 54 6.66 4.34 -8.82
N ARG A 55 5.60 5.11 -9.11
CA ARG A 55 5.63 6.20 -10.10
C ARG A 55 6.66 7.28 -9.77
N LEU A 56 6.88 7.55 -8.49
CA LEU A 56 7.84 8.56 -8.07
C LEU A 56 9.27 8.03 -8.12
N SER A 57 9.47 6.74 -7.83
CA SER A 57 10.75 6.05 -8.01
C SER A 57 11.13 6.02 -9.49
N ASP A 58 10.19 5.68 -10.37
CA ASP A 58 10.37 5.76 -11.83
C ASP A 58 10.73 7.17 -12.28
N LEU A 59 10.05 8.20 -11.77
CA LEU A 59 10.38 9.59 -12.06
C LEU A 59 11.80 9.93 -11.60
N ASN A 60 12.22 9.44 -10.43
CA ASN A 60 13.55 9.68 -9.90
C ASN A 60 14.63 9.04 -10.78
N SER A 61 14.44 7.78 -11.19
CA SER A 61 15.34 7.10 -12.12
C SER A 61 15.40 7.80 -13.48
N ASN A 62 14.25 8.20 -14.04
CA ASN A 62 14.20 8.94 -15.31
C ASN A 62 14.89 10.31 -15.22
N LEU A 63 14.80 10.97 -14.07
CA LEU A 63 15.50 12.24 -13.82
C LEU A 63 17.01 12.03 -13.82
N ASP A 64 17.51 10.99 -13.14
CA ASP A 64 18.93 10.66 -13.11
C ASP A 64 19.48 10.40 -14.54
N GLU A 65 18.80 9.55 -15.32
CA GLU A 65 19.16 9.26 -16.71
C GLU A 65 19.11 10.52 -17.59
N SER A 66 18.10 11.38 -17.41
CA SER A 66 18.00 12.64 -18.14
C SER A 66 19.13 13.61 -17.78
N LEU A 67 19.57 13.63 -16.53
CA LEU A 67 20.72 14.45 -16.10
C LEU A 67 22.02 13.91 -16.67
N GLU A 68 22.22 12.59 -16.69
CA GLU A 68 23.37 11.96 -17.35
C GLU A 68 23.42 12.33 -18.84
N CYS A 69 22.28 12.25 -19.54
CA CYS A 69 22.21 12.49 -20.98
C CYS A 69 22.36 13.98 -21.36
N PHE A 70 21.62 14.86 -20.71
CA PHE A 70 21.50 16.26 -21.13
C PHE A 70 22.36 17.24 -20.31
N TYR A 71 22.79 16.84 -19.11
CA TYR A 71 23.61 17.66 -18.21
C TYR A 71 24.82 16.87 -17.66
N PRO A 72 25.63 16.19 -18.49
CA PRO A 72 26.65 15.23 -18.05
C PRO A 72 27.70 15.83 -17.10
N ALA A 73 28.08 17.10 -17.28
CA ALA A 73 29.00 17.78 -16.37
C ALA A 73 28.38 17.95 -14.97
N SER A 74 27.10 18.33 -14.91
CA SER A 74 26.36 18.45 -13.65
C SER A 74 26.15 17.10 -12.98
N TRP A 75 25.81 16.07 -13.76
CA TRP A 75 25.65 14.70 -13.27
C TRP A 75 26.97 14.16 -12.68
N MET A 76 28.09 14.36 -13.36
CA MET A 76 29.42 13.99 -12.82
C MET A 76 29.78 14.72 -11.52
N GLU A 77 29.49 16.03 -11.43
CA GLU A 77 29.66 16.79 -10.18
C GLU A 77 28.80 16.21 -9.05
N ILE A 78 27.54 15.87 -9.34
CA ILE A 78 26.63 15.25 -8.35
C ILE A 78 27.15 13.89 -7.91
N SER A 79 27.56 13.02 -8.83
CA SER A 79 28.04 11.67 -8.53
C SER A 79 29.35 11.66 -7.74
N GLN A 80 30.21 12.68 -7.89
CA GLN A 80 31.49 12.77 -7.18
C GLN A 80 31.41 13.58 -5.88
N GLU A 81 30.65 14.67 -5.87
CA GLU A 81 30.65 15.66 -4.79
C GLU A 81 29.32 15.72 -4.03
N GLY A 82 28.28 15.03 -4.51
CA GLY A 82 26.93 15.04 -3.94
C GLY A 82 26.14 16.34 -4.22
N ARG A 83 26.66 17.24 -5.05
CA ARG A 83 26.04 18.53 -5.40
C ARG A 83 26.61 19.13 -6.69
N VAL A 84 25.83 19.99 -7.35
CA VAL A 84 26.28 20.81 -8.49
C VAL A 84 26.19 22.31 -8.16
N LYS A 85 26.84 23.20 -8.91
CA LYS A 85 26.63 24.66 -8.80
C LYS A 85 25.22 25.11 -9.22
N ASP A 86 24.57 24.36 -10.11
CA ASP A 86 23.22 24.69 -10.57
C ASP A 86 22.19 24.43 -9.46
N THR A 87 21.76 25.52 -8.84
CA THR A 87 20.76 25.49 -7.77
C THR A 87 19.43 24.90 -8.19
N LYS A 88 19.03 25.00 -9.46
CA LYS A 88 17.76 24.43 -9.95
C LYS A 88 17.86 22.91 -10.05
N ILE A 89 18.97 22.39 -10.59
CA ILE A 89 19.20 20.93 -10.66
C ILE A 89 19.22 20.33 -9.25
N ASN A 90 19.98 20.92 -8.32
CA ASN A 90 19.98 20.47 -6.92
C ASN A 90 18.58 20.49 -6.29
N ASN A 91 17.80 21.54 -6.55
CA ASN A 91 16.46 21.68 -5.98
C ASN A 91 15.49 20.63 -6.52
N VAL A 92 15.58 20.27 -7.81
CA VAL A 92 14.73 19.24 -8.41
C VAL A 92 15.07 17.87 -7.82
N ILE A 93 16.35 17.46 -7.82
CA ILE A 93 16.79 16.18 -7.22
C ILE A 93 16.36 16.09 -5.77
N LYS A 94 16.66 17.13 -4.96
CA LYS A 94 16.33 17.14 -3.54
C LYS A 94 14.81 17.04 -3.32
N SER A 95 14.01 17.70 -4.16
CA SER A 95 12.55 17.67 -4.05
C SER A 95 11.99 16.29 -4.38
N VAL A 96 12.50 15.66 -5.45
CA VAL A 96 12.06 14.32 -5.88
C VAL A 96 12.46 13.27 -4.84
N ASN A 97 13.73 13.23 -4.41
CA ASN A 97 14.20 12.31 -3.37
C ASN A 97 13.38 12.45 -2.08
N LYS A 98 13.14 13.69 -1.63
CA LYS A 98 12.37 13.93 -0.41
C LYS A 98 10.92 13.45 -0.53
N ALA A 99 10.31 13.61 -1.71
CA ALA A 99 8.95 13.16 -1.95
C ALA A 99 8.90 11.62 -2.01
N GLU A 100 9.90 10.98 -2.64
CA GLU A 100 10.02 9.52 -2.70
C GLU A 100 10.17 8.92 -1.29
N ASP A 101 11.10 9.45 -0.49
CA ASP A 101 11.30 9.05 0.91
C ASP A 101 10.00 9.19 1.73
N ALA A 102 9.29 10.31 1.55
CA ALA A 102 8.04 10.54 2.26
C ALA A 102 6.93 9.57 1.86
N LEU A 103 6.81 9.25 0.56
CA LEU A 103 5.85 8.25 0.08
C LEU A 103 6.22 6.83 0.54
N ARG A 104 7.51 6.49 0.57
CA ARG A 104 7.99 5.20 1.10
C ARG A 104 7.54 5.00 2.54
N VAL A 105 7.68 6.01 3.38
CA VAL A 105 7.21 5.94 4.78
C VAL A 105 5.70 5.73 4.88
N LEU A 106 4.91 6.31 3.98
CA LEU A 106 3.46 6.08 3.96
C LEU A 106 3.11 4.68 3.45
N MET A 107 3.80 4.20 2.42
CA MET A 107 3.70 2.84 1.90
C MET A 107 4.01 1.81 2.98
N ASP A 108 5.14 1.93 3.70
CA ASP A 108 5.55 1.01 4.76
C ASP A 108 4.50 0.96 5.89
N ARG A 109 3.93 2.12 6.26
CA ARG A 109 2.84 2.18 7.24
C ARG A 109 1.58 1.50 6.75
N ALA A 110 1.25 1.61 5.47
CA ALA A 110 0.10 0.97 4.87
C ALA A 110 0.31 -0.55 4.75
N ALA A 111 1.52 -0.99 4.39
CA ALA A 111 1.92 -2.40 4.33
C ALA A 111 1.69 -3.09 5.68
N GLU A 112 2.16 -2.47 6.77
CA GLU A 112 2.01 -3.01 8.12
C GLU A 112 0.53 -3.13 8.54
N LYS A 113 -0.32 -2.17 8.15
CA LYS A 113 -1.77 -2.27 8.40
C LYS A 113 -2.39 -3.40 7.55
N CYS A 114 -1.98 -3.53 6.29
CA CYS A 114 -2.46 -4.56 5.36
C CYS A 114 -2.12 -5.95 5.89
N ARG A 115 -0.88 -6.18 6.27
CA ARG A 115 -0.44 -7.43 6.92
C ARG A 115 -1.29 -7.73 8.16
N LYS A 116 -1.44 -6.77 9.06
CA LYS A 116 -2.23 -6.93 10.29
C LYS A 116 -3.70 -7.28 10.05
N ILE A 117 -4.37 -6.65 9.08
CA ILE A 117 -5.78 -6.96 8.84
C ILE A 117 -5.95 -8.37 8.26
N TRP A 118 -5.05 -8.79 7.36
CA TRP A 118 -5.10 -10.14 6.79
C TRP A 118 -4.79 -11.22 7.83
N ILE A 119 -3.77 -11.02 8.68
CA ILE A 119 -3.50 -11.92 9.81
C ILE A 119 -4.73 -12.02 10.71
N LEU A 120 -5.30 -10.87 11.11
CA LEU A 120 -6.44 -10.84 12.03
C LEU A 120 -7.67 -11.58 11.46
N VAL A 121 -7.93 -11.50 10.15
CA VAL A 121 -9.02 -12.24 9.49
C VAL A 121 -8.86 -13.76 9.70
N PHE A 122 -7.64 -14.28 9.57
CA PHE A 122 -7.34 -15.70 9.76
C PHE A 122 -7.33 -16.10 11.24
N GLU A 123 -6.69 -15.31 12.11
CA GLU A 123 -6.67 -15.57 13.56
C GLU A 123 -8.08 -15.60 14.16
N SER A 124 -8.94 -14.67 13.73
CA SER A 124 -10.31 -14.55 14.20
C SER A 124 -11.26 -15.54 13.52
N GLN A 125 -10.74 -16.44 12.67
CA GLN A 125 -11.49 -17.47 11.94
C GLN A 125 -12.74 -16.92 11.24
N GLN A 126 -12.61 -15.75 10.60
CA GLN A 126 -13.72 -15.08 9.91
C GLN A 126 -14.01 -15.78 8.58
N ASN A 127 -14.51 -17.02 8.63
CA ASN A 127 -14.72 -17.89 7.47
C ASN A 127 -15.57 -17.23 6.38
N ALA A 128 -16.53 -16.39 6.75
CA ALA A 128 -17.37 -15.67 5.79
C ALA A 128 -16.59 -14.59 5.02
N VAL A 129 -15.57 -13.99 5.63
CA VAL A 129 -14.68 -12.98 5.02
C VAL A 129 -13.60 -13.65 4.19
N ILE A 130 -13.01 -14.74 4.71
CA ILE A 130 -12.06 -15.58 3.96
C ILE A 130 -12.73 -16.07 2.67
N LYS A 131 -13.96 -16.59 2.76
CA LYS A 131 -14.73 -17.05 1.60
C LYS A 131 -15.02 -15.91 0.60
N GLU A 132 -15.31 -14.71 1.09
CA GLU A 132 -15.59 -13.54 0.24
C GLU A 132 -14.40 -13.23 -0.68
N PHE A 133 -13.18 -13.22 -0.14
CA PHE A 133 -12.00 -12.77 -0.88
C PHE A 133 -11.19 -13.91 -1.52
N LEU A 134 -11.09 -15.06 -0.84
CA LEU A 134 -10.21 -16.17 -1.24
C LEU A 134 -10.97 -17.39 -1.77
N GLY A 135 -12.31 -17.41 -1.62
CA GLY A 135 -13.16 -18.52 -2.04
C GLY A 135 -13.24 -19.67 -1.04
N GLU A 136 -13.91 -20.76 -1.43
CA GLU A 136 -14.06 -21.95 -0.58
C GLU A 136 -12.71 -22.70 -0.42
N GLU A 137 -12.51 -23.35 0.74
CA GLU A 137 -11.40 -24.30 1.03
C GLU A 137 -9.98 -23.71 1.26
N ILE A 138 -9.85 -22.40 1.45
CA ILE A 138 -8.57 -21.79 1.85
C ILE A 138 -8.37 -21.89 3.37
N THR A 139 -7.27 -22.52 3.75
CA THR A 139 -6.74 -22.62 5.11
C THR A 139 -5.24 -22.35 5.05
N CYS A 140 -4.72 -21.61 6.00
CA CYS A 140 -3.30 -21.30 6.09
C CYS A 140 -2.97 -21.27 7.57
N SER A 141 -1.82 -21.80 7.97
CA SER A 141 -1.33 -21.58 9.33
C SER A 141 -1.02 -20.09 9.49
N ILE A 142 -1.11 -19.57 10.71
CA ILE A 142 -0.76 -18.16 10.96
C ILE A 142 0.72 -17.93 10.65
N GLU A 143 1.58 -18.90 10.98
CA GLU A 143 3.03 -18.86 10.72
C GLU A 143 3.33 -18.74 9.22
N ASP A 144 2.72 -19.60 8.38
CA ASP A 144 2.89 -19.52 6.92
C ASP A 144 2.33 -18.20 6.36
N LEU A 145 1.19 -17.72 6.89
CA LEU A 145 0.59 -16.47 6.44
C LEU A 145 1.49 -15.27 6.78
N GLU A 146 2.08 -15.26 7.97
CA GLU A 146 3.03 -14.23 8.38
C GLU A 146 4.25 -14.20 7.47
N GLU A 147 4.83 -15.37 7.18
CA GLU A 147 5.98 -15.50 6.26
C GLU A 147 5.64 -14.98 4.85
N ILE A 148 4.52 -15.42 4.28
CA ILE A 148 4.05 -14.95 2.95
C ILE A 148 3.88 -13.43 2.95
N LEU A 149 3.24 -12.86 3.98
CA LEU A 149 3.01 -11.42 4.05
C LEU A 149 4.28 -10.61 4.37
N GLU A 150 5.30 -11.22 4.95
CA GLU A 150 6.60 -10.56 5.18
C GLU A 150 7.43 -10.53 3.90
N GLU A 151 7.46 -11.63 3.16
CA GLU A 151 8.33 -11.80 1.99
C GLU A 151 7.70 -11.27 0.70
N GLU A 152 6.39 -11.46 0.52
CA GLU A 152 5.75 -11.35 -0.81
C GLU A 152 4.77 -10.17 -0.93
N ILE A 153 4.49 -9.44 0.16
CA ILE A 153 3.44 -8.40 0.17
C ILE A 153 3.66 -7.29 -0.86
N PHE A 154 4.92 -6.93 -1.10
CA PHE A 154 5.28 -5.92 -2.08
C PHE A 154 5.10 -6.42 -3.51
N GLU A 155 5.48 -7.65 -3.81
CA GLU A 155 5.26 -8.28 -5.12
C GLU A 155 3.75 -8.38 -5.41
N MET A 156 2.98 -8.88 -4.44
CA MET A 156 1.53 -9.01 -4.57
C MET A 156 0.83 -7.70 -4.89
N ALA A 157 1.32 -6.56 -4.36
CA ALA A 157 0.75 -5.25 -4.65
C ALA A 157 1.21 -4.66 -6.00
N THR A 158 2.47 -4.88 -6.39
CA THR A 158 3.04 -4.29 -7.61
C THR A 158 2.62 -5.00 -8.90
N GLU A 159 2.19 -6.26 -8.81
CA GLU A 159 1.61 -6.99 -9.96
C GLU A 159 0.20 -6.51 -10.35
N ILE A 160 -0.45 -5.72 -9.48
CA ILE A 160 -1.81 -5.26 -9.71
C ILE A 160 -1.82 -4.13 -10.75
N LYS A 161 -2.61 -4.31 -11.80
CA LYS A 161 -2.91 -3.19 -12.71
C LYS A 161 -3.72 -2.12 -11.99
N TYR A 162 -3.06 -1.01 -11.68
CA TYR A 162 -3.66 0.07 -10.90
C TYR A 162 -4.83 0.77 -11.62
N THR A 163 -5.96 0.91 -10.93
CA THR A 163 -7.16 1.61 -11.43
C THR A 163 -7.73 2.64 -10.44
N GLY A 164 -7.18 2.73 -9.22
CA GLY A 164 -7.73 3.54 -8.13
C GLY A 164 -9.08 3.07 -7.59
N ASN A 165 -9.55 1.87 -7.99
CA ASN A 165 -10.78 1.29 -7.49
C ASN A 165 -10.51 0.38 -6.28
N VAL A 166 -11.09 0.72 -5.13
CA VAL A 166 -10.87 0.05 -3.84
C VAL A 166 -11.18 -1.45 -3.89
N GLU A 167 -12.35 -1.81 -4.40
CA GLU A 167 -12.79 -3.20 -4.48
C GLU A 167 -11.87 -4.02 -5.41
N ASN A 168 -11.54 -3.47 -6.57
CA ASN A 168 -10.66 -4.11 -7.54
C ASN A 168 -9.24 -4.32 -6.99
N SER A 169 -8.65 -3.29 -6.38
CA SER A 169 -7.32 -3.39 -5.75
C SER A 169 -7.29 -4.50 -4.71
N THR A 170 -8.34 -4.60 -3.88
CA THR A 170 -8.43 -5.62 -2.84
C THR A 170 -8.64 -7.02 -3.42
N ARG A 171 -9.49 -7.16 -4.45
CA ARG A 171 -9.74 -8.46 -5.09
C ARG A 171 -8.51 -9.02 -5.80
N GLU A 172 -7.78 -8.18 -6.54
CA GLU A 172 -6.55 -8.64 -7.20
C GLU A 172 -5.46 -8.95 -6.16
N PHE A 173 -5.33 -8.14 -5.10
CA PHE A 173 -4.42 -8.47 -3.99
C PHE A 173 -4.78 -9.81 -3.34
N ALA A 174 -6.06 -10.04 -3.03
CA ALA A 174 -6.54 -11.28 -2.43
C ALA A 174 -6.29 -12.50 -3.34
N LYS A 175 -6.43 -12.33 -4.65
CA LYS A 175 -6.11 -13.36 -5.64
C LYS A 175 -4.61 -13.70 -5.64
N ASN A 176 -3.74 -12.69 -5.55
CA ASN A 176 -2.29 -12.90 -5.45
C ASN A 176 -1.93 -13.60 -4.13
N LEU A 177 -2.52 -13.16 -3.01
CA LEU A 177 -2.36 -13.81 -1.70
C LEU A 177 -2.79 -15.27 -1.72
N LYS A 178 -3.95 -15.56 -2.33
CA LYS A 178 -4.42 -16.93 -2.52
C LYS A 178 -3.40 -17.79 -3.27
N GLN A 179 -2.80 -17.26 -4.34
CA GLN A 179 -1.80 -17.99 -5.12
C GLN A 179 -0.58 -18.32 -4.26
N LYS A 180 -0.05 -17.35 -3.51
CA LYS A 180 1.10 -17.55 -2.61
C LYS A 180 0.80 -18.59 -1.51
N ILE A 181 -0.39 -18.54 -0.92
CA ILE A 181 -0.85 -19.56 0.06
C ILE A 181 -0.91 -20.97 -0.56
N VAL A 182 -1.42 -21.09 -1.79
CA VAL A 182 -1.52 -22.38 -2.49
C VAL A 182 -0.13 -22.92 -2.84
N LEU A 183 0.79 -22.05 -3.25
CA LEU A 183 2.17 -22.44 -3.56
C LEU A 183 2.91 -22.95 -2.31
N LYS A 184 2.83 -22.22 -1.20
CA LYS A 184 3.48 -22.61 0.08
C LYS A 184 3.06 -24.00 0.55
N ARG A 185 1.78 -24.36 0.36
CA ARG A 185 1.27 -25.71 0.68
C ARG A 185 1.83 -26.83 -0.20
N LEU A 186 2.27 -26.53 -1.42
CA LEU A 186 2.84 -27.55 -2.33
C LEU A 186 4.32 -27.84 -2.00
N GLU A 187 4.96 -26.98 -1.20
CA GLU A 187 6.35 -27.12 -0.76
C GLU A 187 6.49 -27.95 0.53
N GLN A 188 5.37 -28.24 1.21
CA GLN A 188 5.27 -29.04 2.44
C GLN A 188 4.94 -30.52 2.14
#